data_AF-A0A0Q7ZEX6-F1
#
_entry.id   AF-A0A0Q7ZEX6-F1
#
_cell.length_a   1.000
_cell.length_b   1.000
_cell.length_c   1.000
_cell.angle_alpha   90.00
_cell.angle_beta   90.00
_cell.angle_gamma   90.00
#
_symmetry.space_group_name_H-M   'P 1'
#
loop_
_entity.id
_entity.type
_entity.pdbx_description
1 polymer ?
#
loop_
_entity_poly.entity_id
_entity_poly.type
_entity_poly.pdbx_seq_one_letter_code
_entity_poly.pdbx_strand_id
1 'polypeptide(L)'
;MVSVRRLRLTAIERRRRPVAHTATTMRDSYLMPQPAIQAESRAIVAAALDNQVSKARDHARVPVLSQSFVDLARRDPQAAAKQAGMSMRQLVGLIEGSQDTVLASCQDHRAGPYEPPGVACSASFLACLDCANARALPHQLPIQLAAVDALEQLRPHLPPALWARRYAPRLDQLRDITTGFQPAEIDRAKAGITDEHRHRINDLLEGRWEVR
;
A
#
# COMPACT_ATOMS: atom_id res chain seq x y z
N MET A 1 50.27 29.36 -14.03
CA MET A 1 49.29 30.07 -14.88
C MET A 1 47.88 29.72 -14.41
N VAL A 2 47.10 30.68 -13.92
CA VAL A 2 45.73 30.41 -13.42
C VAL A 2 44.79 30.24 -14.62
N SER A 3 44.06 29.12 -14.67
CA SER A 3 43.10 28.87 -15.76
C SER A 3 41.82 29.67 -15.53
N VAL A 4 41.51 30.58 -16.46
CA VAL A 4 40.27 31.38 -16.47
C VAL A 4 39.02 30.48 -16.43
N ARG A 5 39.09 29.30 -17.05
CA ARG A 5 38.00 28.31 -17.03
C ARG A 5 37.72 27.79 -15.62
N ARG A 6 38.76 27.50 -14.83
CA ARG A 6 38.60 27.04 -13.44
C ARG A 6 38.05 28.14 -12.53
N LEU A 7 38.53 29.39 -12.68
CA LEU A 7 37.98 30.53 -11.94
C LEU A 7 36.49 30.76 -12.24
N ARG A 8 36.10 30.64 -13.52
CA ARG A 8 34.70 30.78 -13.94
C ARG A 8 33.81 29.67 -13.37
N LEU A 9 34.28 28.42 -13.38
CA LEU A 9 33.57 27.29 -12.76
C LEU A 9 33.38 27.50 -11.25
N THR A 10 34.43 27.82 -10.50
CA THR A 10 34.35 28.06 -9.06
C THR A 10 33.45 29.25 -8.71
N ALA A 11 33.46 30.31 -9.53
CA ALA A 11 32.55 31.44 -9.34
C ALA A 11 31.08 31.08 -9.58
N ILE A 12 30.80 30.27 -10.61
CA ILE A 12 29.45 29.78 -10.92
C ILE A 12 28.95 28.82 -9.83
N GLU A 13 29.79 27.90 -9.34
CA GLU A 13 29.48 26.98 -8.24
C GLU A 13 29.12 27.74 -6.96
N ARG A 14 29.94 28.73 -6.57
CA ARG A 14 29.73 29.49 -5.32
C ARG A 14 28.55 30.45 -5.40
N ARG A 15 28.34 31.09 -6.54
CA ARG A 15 27.31 32.14 -6.68
C ARG A 15 25.97 31.61 -7.17
N ARG A 16 25.93 30.41 -7.78
CA ARG A 16 24.75 29.78 -8.43
C ARG A 16 23.90 30.76 -9.25
N ARG A 17 24.55 31.74 -9.89
CA ARG A 17 23.92 32.80 -10.68
C ARG A 17 24.55 32.85 -12.06
N PRO A 18 23.76 32.92 -13.14
CA PRO A 18 24.31 33.02 -14.48
C PRO A 18 25.05 34.36 -14.64
N VAL A 19 26.25 34.32 -15.21
CA VAL A 19 27.05 35.52 -15.52
C VAL A 19 27.44 35.46 -16.99
N ALA A 20 26.86 36.35 -17.80
CA ALA A 20 27.06 36.39 -19.26
C ALA A 20 26.65 35.11 -20.02
N HIS A 21 25.72 34.32 -19.47
CA HIS A 21 25.09 33.17 -20.14
C HIS A 21 23.71 32.89 -19.53
N THR A 22 22.91 32.04 -20.17
CA THR A 22 21.58 31.69 -19.69
C THR A 22 21.64 30.73 -18.50
N ALA A 23 20.56 30.66 -17.72
CA ALA A 23 20.44 29.66 -16.66
C ALA A 23 20.54 28.21 -17.19
N THR A 24 20.07 27.96 -18.40
CA THR A 24 20.20 26.66 -19.08
C THR A 24 21.66 26.32 -19.37
N THR A 25 22.42 27.25 -19.95
CA THR A 25 23.87 27.06 -20.18
C THR A 25 24.63 26.86 -18.86
N MET A 26 24.25 27.57 -17.79
CA MET A 26 24.86 27.42 -16.46
C MET A 26 24.65 26.00 -15.96
N ARG A 27 23.40 25.53 -16.02
CA ARG A 27 23.01 24.19 -15.57
C ARG A 27 23.71 23.12 -16.40
N ASP A 28 23.51 23.12 -17.71
CA ASP A 28 23.82 21.97 -18.55
C ASP A 28 25.31 21.88 -18.89
N SER A 29 25.99 23.02 -19.09
CA SER A 29 27.39 23.06 -19.50
C SER A 29 28.38 23.21 -18.33
N TYR A 30 27.98 23.82 -17.21
CA TYR A 30 28.89 24.10 -16.09
C TYR A 30 28.61 23.27 -14.83
N LEU A 31 27.34 23.10 -14.46
CA LEU A 31 26.97 22.43 -13.19
C LEU A 31 26.74 20.92 -13.37
N MET A 32 25.96 20.50 -14.37
CA MET A 32 25.61 19.09 -14.60
C MET A 32 26.79 18.14 -14.81
N PRO A 33 27.92 18.54 -15.44
CA PRO A 33 29.09 17.65 -15.55
C PRO A 33 29.81 17.38 -14.23
N GLN A 34 29.50 18.10 -13.15
CA GLN A 34 30.21 17.98 -11.88
C GLN A 34 29.66 16.81 -11.05
N PRO A 35 30.53 15.89 -10.58
CA PRO A 35 30.08 14.74 -9.78
C PRO A 35 29.30 15.11 -8.52
N ALA A 36 29.70 16.20 -7.84
CA ALA A 36 29.02 16.69 -6.64
C ALA A 36 27.59 17.17 -6.94
N ILE A 37 27.39 17.91 -8.05
CA ILE A 37 26.07 18.37 -8.49
C ILE A 37 25.21 17.19 -8.96
N GLN A 38 25.80 16.20 -9.63
CA GLN A 38 25.09 14.97 -10.00
C GLN A 38 24.63 14.19 -8.78
N ALA A 39 25.46 14.07 -7.74
CA ALA A 39 25.09 13.42 -6.49
C ALA A 39 23.97 14.18 -5.76
N GLU A 40 24.06 15.51 -5.64
CA GLU A 40 23.01 16.37 -5.08
C GLU A 40 21.70 16.22 -5.86
N SER A 41 21.75 16.28 -7.20
CA SER A 41 20.57 16.12 -8.05
C SER A 41 19.95 14.72 -7.93
N ARG A 42 20.76 13.66 -7.87
CA ARG A 42 20.27 12.28 -7.69
C ARG A 42 19.57 12.12 -6.33
N ALA A 43 20.12 12.71 -5.27
CA ALA A 43 19.50 12.67 -3.95
C ALA A 43 18.15 13.39 -3.92
N ILE A 44 18.05 14.56 -4.55
CA ILE A 44 16.78 15.31 -4.65
C ILE A 44 15.74 14.52 -5.46
N VAL A 45 16.14 13.97 -6.61
CA VAL A 45 15.25 13.16 -7.45
C VAL A 45 14.80 11.90 -6.72
N ALA A 46 15.71 11.20 -6.04
CA ALA A 46 15.38 10.03 -5.23
C ALA A 46 14.36 10.38 -4.14
N ALA A 47 14.60 11.43 -3.36
CA ALA A 47 13.66 11.88 -2.32
C ALA A 47 12.29 12.29 -2.89
N ALA A 48 12.26 12.94 -4.06
CA ALA A 48 11.02 13.28 -4.73
C ALA A 48 10.25 12.03 -5.20
N LEU A 49 10.95 11.06 -5.79
CA LEU A 49 10.37 9.77 -6.19
C LEU A 49 9.86 8.99 -4.98
N ASP A 50 10.65 8.89 -3.90
CA ASP A 50 10.26 8.23 -2.65
C ASP A 50 9.00 8.84 -2.05
N ASN A 51 8.85 10.17 -2.12
CA ASN A 51 7.63 10.87 -1.69
C ASN A 51 6.42 10.49 -2.55
N GLN A 52 6.56 10.45 -3.87
CA GLN A 52 5.45 10.02 -4.75
C GLN A 52 5.09 8.55 -4.54
N VAL A 53 6.08 7.68 -4.35
CA VAL A 53 5.85 6.27 -4.02
C VAL A 53 5.12 6.13 -2.69
N SER A 54 5.51 6.91 -1.67
CA SER A 54 4.84 6.90 -0.37
C SER A 54 3.38 7.34 -0.47
N LYS A 55 3.09 8.43 -1.19
CA LYS A 55 1.71 8.87 -1.44
C LYS A 55 0.86 7.85 -2.19
N ALA A 56 1.44 7.24 -3.23
CA ALA A 56 0.77 6.19 -3.98
C ALA A 56 0.48 4.97 -3.10
N ARG A 57 1.43 4.58 -2.24
CA ARG A 57 1.22 3.52 -1.24
C ARG A 57 0.11 3.90 -0.28
N ASP A 58 0.10 5.10 0.28
CA ASP A 58 -0.94 5.54 1.21
C ASP A 58 -2.34 5.54 0.58
N HIS A 59 -2.45 5.84 -0.72
CA HIS A 59 -3.70 5.72 -1.46
C HIS A 59 -4.10 4.26 -1.75
N ALA A 60 -3.13 3.34 -1.80
CA ALA A 60 -3.34 1.93 -2.06
C ALA A 60 -3.46 1.08 -0.77
N ARG A 61 -3.34 1.68 0.42
CA ARG A 61 -3.51 0.98 1.70
C ARG A 61 -4.97 0.58 1.88
N VAL A 62 -5.20 -0.63 2.38
CA VAL A 62 -6.52 -1.08 2.80
C VAL A 62 -6.91 -0.29 4.06
N PRO A 63 -7.98 0.52 4.04
CA PRO A 63 -8.44 1.23 5.22
C PRO A 63 -8.87 0.26 6.32
N VAL A 64 -8.35 0.46 7.53
CA VAL A 64 -8.72 -0.30 8.72
C VAL A 64 -9.87 0.40 9.43
N LEU A 65 -11.01 -0.28 9.54
CA LEU A 65 -12.14 0.16 10.35
C LEU A 65 -11.93 -0.36 11.77
N SER A 66 -11.36 0.48 12.64
CA SER A 66 -11.01 0.12 14.02
C SER A 66 -12.21 -0.36 14.84
N GLN A 67 -11.96 -1.02 15.97
CA GLN A 67 -13.02 -1.42 16.90
C GLN A 67 -13.86 -0.21 17.37
N SER A 68 -13.22 0.94 17.61
CA SER A 68 -13.93 2.19 17.95
C SER A 68 -14.86 2.68 16.85
N PHE A 69 -14.50 2.48 15.58
CA PHE A 69 -15.36 2.78 14.45
C PHE A 69 -16.52 1.78 14.34
N VAL A 70 -16.27 0.49 14.57
CA VAL A 70 -17.32 -0.54 14.63
C VAL A 70 -18.33 -0.21 15.75
N ASP A 71 -17.85 0.22 16.91
CA ASP A 71 -18.71 0.60 18.04
C ASP A 71 -19.50 1.90 17.76
N LEU A 72 -18.94 2.82 16.96
CA LEU A 72 -19.70 3.96 16.43
C LEU A 72 -20.79 3.49 15.46
N ALA A 73 -20.44 2.64 14.49
CA ALA A 73 -21.37 2.14 13.50
C ALA A 73 -22.55 1.38 14.11
N ARG A 74 -22.34 0.68 15.24
CA ARG A 74 -23.42 0.01 15.99
C ARG A 74 -24.34 0.99 16.73
N ARG A 75 -23.82 2.13 17.20
CA ARG A 75 -24.59 3.13 17.95
C ARG A 75 -25.30 4.14 17.04
N ASP A 76 -24.62 4.57 15.99
CA ASP A 76 -25.11 5.54 15.00
C ASP A 76 -24.59 5.14 13.60
N PRO A 77 -25.30 4.22 12.92
CA PRO A 77 -24.95 3.76 11.58
C PRO A 77 -24.92 4.91 10.56
N GLN A 78 -25.74 5.95 10.74
CA GLN A 78 -25.84 7.05 9.79
C GLN A 78 -24.62 7.97 9.87
N ALA A 79 -24.19 8.33 11.09
CA ALA A 79 -22.97 9.11 11.28
C ALA A 79 -21.73 8.34 10.80
N ALA A 80 -21.63 7.05 11.11
CA ALA A 80 -20.53 6.21 10.66
C ALA A 80 -20.49 6.06 9.13
N ALA A 81 -21.63 5.89 8.46
CA ALA A 81 -21.70 5.79 7.01
C ALA A 81 -21.24 7.08 6.33
N LYS A 82 -21.66 8.24 6.87
CA LYS A 82 -21.20 9.55 6.41
C LYS A 82 -19.69 9.72 6.60
N GLN A 83 -19.15 9.32 7.76
CA GLN A 83 -17.72 9.39 8.04
C GLN A 83 -16.90 8.51 7.09
N ALA A 84 -17.41 7.32 6.74
CA ALA A 84 -16.73 6.39 5.84
C ALA A 84 -16.99 6.65 4.35
N GLY A 85 -17.80 7.66 4.00
CA GLY A 85 -18.09 8.01 2.61
C GLY A 85 -18.82 6.91 1.83
N MET A 86 -19.66 6.12 2.50
CA MET A 86 -20.39 4.98 1.91
C MET A 86 -21.87 5.01 2.31
N SER A 87 -22.69 4.23 1.61
CA SER A 87 -24.09 4.07 2.00
C SER A 87 -24.22 3.25 3.30
N MET A 88 -25.30 3.49 4.05
CA MET A 88 -25.59 2.71 5.26
C MET A 88 -25.71 1.22 4.99
N ARG A 89 -26.26 0.82 3.84
CA ARG A 89 -26.36 -0.59 3.43
C ARG A 89 -24.98 -1.23 3.29
N GLN A 90 -24.04 -0.54 2.64
CA GLN A 90 -22.65 -1.01 2.53
C GLN A 90 -22.01 -1.11 3.90
N LEU A 91 -22.14 -0.07 4.74
CA LEU A 91 -21.55 -0.11 6.07
C LEU A 91 -22.07 -1.31 6.89
N VAL A 92 -23.38 -1.53 6.93
CA VAL A 92 -23.97 -2.68 7.65
C VAL A 92 -23.44 -3.99 7.11
N GLY A 93 -23.37 -4.14 5.78
CA GLY A 93 -22.86 -5.36 5.15
C GLY A 93 -21.40 -5.68 5.50
N LEU A 94 -20.54 -4.66 5.61
CA LEU A 94 -19.15 -4.78 6.07
C LEU A 94 -19.06 -5.20 7.54
N ILE A 95 -19.88 -4.61 8.42
CA ILE A 95 -19.85 -4.84 9.87
C ILE A 95 -20.40 -6.23 10.23
N GLU A 96 -21.41 -6.70 9.50
CA GLU A 96 -22.03 -8.02 9.70
C GLU A 96 -21.26 -9.15 9.00
N GLY A 97 -20.26 -8.82 8.19
CA GLY A 97 -19.43 -9.78 7.46
C GLY A 97 -20.07 -10.36 6.19
N SER A 98 -21.28 -9.93 5.81
CA SER A 98 -21.93 -10.35 4.56
C SER A 98 -21.16 -9.93 3.29
N GLN A 99 -20.27 -8.93 3.42
CA GLN A 99 -19.40 -8.44 2.35
C GLN A 99 -17.94 -8.91 2.52
N ASP A 100 -17.70 -9.88 3.40
CA ASP A 100 -16.37 -10.44 3.59
C ASP A 100 -15.90 -11.19 2.35
N THR A 101 -14.66 -10.91 1.96
CA THR A 101 -13.87 -11.82 1.13
C THR A 101 -13.00 -12.67 2.05
N VAL A 102 -11.84 -13.15 1.59
CA VAL A 102 -10.97 -13.98 2.42
C VAL A 102 -10.19 -13.15 3.45
N LEU A 103 -9.58 -12.04 3.03
CA LEU A 103 -8.65 -11.25 3.87
C LEU A 103 -9.17 -9.85 4.23
N ALA A 104 -10.22 -9.39 3.56
CA ALA A 104 -10.80 -8.06 3.73
C ALA A 104 -12.27 -8.08 3.33
N SER A 105 -13.04 -7.05 3.67
CA SER A 105 -14.41 -6.87 3.18
C SER A 105 -14.43 -6.00 1.92
N CYS A 106 -15.33 -6.29 0.99
CA CYS A 106 -15.50 -5.55 -0.26
C CYS A 106 -16.68 -4.57 -0.17
N GLN A 107 -16.41 -3.27 -0.25
CA GLN A 107 -17.46 -2.23 -0.23
C GLN A 107 -18.44 -2.34 -1.41
N ASP A 108 -17.92 -2.57 -2.62
CA ASP A 108 -18.71 -2.75 -3.84
C ASP A 108 -17.94 -3.60 -4.87
N HIS A 109 -18.45 -4.80 -5.14
CA HIS A 109 -17.84 -5.75 -6.07
C HIS A 109 -18.05 -5.36 -7.55
N ARG A 110 -18.83 -4.32 -7.85
CA ARG A 110 -19.09 -3.82 -9.21
C ARG A 110 -18.40 -2.50 -9.54
N ALA A 111 -17.67 -1.94 -8.58
CA ALA A 111 -16.98 -0.66 -8.69
C ALA A 111 -15.46 -0.80 -8.51
N GLY A 112 -14.88 -1.91 -8.96
CA GLY A 112 -13.45 -2.21 -8.89
C GLY A 112 -12.69 -1.85 -10.17
N PRO A 113 -11.35 -1.80 -10.14
CA PRO A 113 -10.52 -1.46 -11.31
C PRO A 113 -10.28 -2.64 -12.28
N TYR A 114 -10.73 -3.85 -11.92
CA TYR A 114 -10.41 -5.08 -12.65
C TYR A 114 -11.40 -5.41 -13.75
N GLU A 115 -12.61 -4.89 -13.67
CA GLU A 115 -13.71 -5.15 -14.59
C GLU A 115 -14.36 -3.84 -15.04
N PRO A 116 -15.10 -3.83 -16.16
CA PRO A 116 -15.90 -2.69 -16.55
C PRO A 116 -16.88 -2.27 -15.45
N PRO A 117 -17.18 -0.96 -15.28
CA PRO A 117 -18.13 -0.50 -14.28
C PRO A 117 -19.48 -1.22 -14.36
N GLY A 118 -19.96 -1.72 -13.21
CA GLY A 118 -21.22 -2.45 -13.11
C GLY A 118 -21.10 -3.97 -13.28
N VAL A 119 -19.95 -4.49 -13.70
CA VAL A 119 -19.68 -5.94 -13.82
C VAL A 119 -19.12 -6.47 -12.50
N ALA A 120 -19.55 -7.67 -12.10
CA ALA A 120 -19.04 -8.30 -10.90
C ALA A 120 -17.55 -8.64 -11.04
N CYS A 121 -16.75 -8.24 -10.04
CA CYS A 121 -15.31 -8.46 -10.01
C CYS A 121 -14.93 -9.94 -10.09
N SER A 122 -14.00 -10.27 -11.01
CA SER A 122 -13.43 -11.61 -11.19
C SER A 122 -12.01 -11.75 -10.63
N ALA A 123 -11.47 -10.69 -10.02
CA ALA A 123 -10.08 -10.66 -9.56
C ALA A 123 -9.80 -11.71 -8.48
N SER A 124 -8.56 -12.22 -8.46
CA SER A 124 -8.06 -13.07 -7.38
C SER A 124 -8.23 -12.38 -6.02
N PHE A 125 -8.61 -13.13 -4.99
CA PHE A 125 -8.79 -12.57 -3.64
C PHE A 125 -7.51 -11.99 -3.03
N LEU A 126 -6.32 -12.39 -3.49
CA LEU A 126 -5.07 -11.71 -3.10
C LEU A 126 -4.97 -10.30 -3.68
N ALA A 127 -5.57 -10.06 -4.86
CA ALA A 127 -5.63 -8.73 -5.47
C ALA A 127 -6.58 -7.79 -4.72
N CYS A 128 -7.50 -8.31 -3.88
CA CYS A 128 -8.34 -7.47 -3.03
C CYS A 128 -7.50 -6.54 -2.14
N LEU A 129 -6.28 -6.93 -1.74
CA LEU A 129 -5.39 -6.09 -0.93
C LEU A 129 -4.89 -4.83 -1.68
N ASP A 130 -4.97 -4.77 -3.01
CA ASP A 130 -4.70 -3.57 -3.81
C ASP A 130 -5.96 -2.76 -4.16
N CYS A 131 -7.15 -3.29 -3.82
CA CYS A 131 -8.41 -2.76 -4.34
C CYS A 131 -8.91 -1.60 -3.47
N ALA A 132 -9.32 -0.50 -4.12
CA ALA A 132 -9.92 0.66 -3.43
C ALA A 132 -11.21 0.33 -2.65
N ASN A 133 -11.87 -0.80 -2.96
CA ASN A 133 -13.06 -1.27 -2.26
C ASN A 133 -12.77 -2.09 -1.00
N ALA A 134 -11.51 -2.49 -0.77
CA ALA A 134 -11.18 -3.34 0.37
C ALA A 134 -11.23 -2.55 1.68
N ARG A 135 -11.77 -3.16 2.73
CA ARG A 135 -11.78 -2.63 4.11
C ARG A 135 -11.37 -3.75 5.06
N ALA A 136 -10.47 -3.47 5.98
CA ALA A 136 -10.07 -4.42 7.02
C ALA A 136 -10.87 -4.14 8.30
N LEU A 137 -11.47 -5.17 8.88
CA LEU A 137 -12.26 -5.07 10.11
C LEU A 137 -11.69 -5.96 11.24
N PRO A 138 -12.01 -5.68 12.52
CA PRO A 138 -11.43 -6.39 13.65
C PRO A 138 -11.77 -7.89 13.65
N HIS A 139 -12.93 -8.29 13.14
CA HIS A 139 -13.32 -9.71 13.07
C HIS A 139 -12.47 -10.52 12.08
N GLN A 140 -11.77 -9.86 11.16
CA GLN A 140 -10.89 -10.49 10.16
C GLN A 140 -9.44 -10.60 10.64
N LEU A 141 -9.09 -9.94 11.74
CA LEU A 141 -7.72 -9.92 12.24
C LEU A 141 -7.12 -11.33 12.46
N PRO A 142 -7.86 -12.34 12.98
CA PRO A 142 -7.32 -13.69 13.10
C PRO A 142 -6.90 -14.32 11.75
N ILE A 143 -7.73 -14.23 10.71
CA ILE A 143 -7.41 -14.79 9.39
C ILE A 143 -6.30 -14.00 8.69
N GLN A 144 -6.22 -12.68 8.90
CA GLN A 144 -5.13 -11.84 8.40
C GLN A 144 -3.79 -12.21 9.04
N LEU A 145 -3.75 -12.45 10.36
CA LEU A 145 -2.55 -12.90 11.06
C LEU A 145 -2.15 -14.31 10.62
N ALA A 146 -3.11 -15.22 10.44
CA ALA A 146 -2.84 -16.54 9.88
C ALA A 146 -2.24 -16.46 8.46
N ALA A 147 -2.67 -15.49 7.65
CA ALA A 147 -2.11 -15.23 6.33
C ALA A 147 -0.67 -14.71 6.37
N VAL A 148 -0.36 -13.82 7.33
CA VAL A 148 1.02 -13.35 7.58
C VAL A 148 1.92 -14.55 7.88
N ASP A 149 1.54 -15.39 8.85
CA ASP A 149 2.31 -16.58 9.22
C ASP A 149 2.52 -17.52 8.03
N ALA A 150 1.46 -17.81 7.27
CA ALA A 150 1.53 -18.71 6.12
C ALA A 150 2.43 -18.16 5.00
N LEU A 151 2.37 -16.85 4.72
CA LEU A 151 3.24 -16.22 3.72
C LEU A 151 4.70 -16.23 4.15
N GLU A 152 4.99 -16.02 5.43
CA GLU A 152 6.35 -16.11 5.98
C GLU A 152 6.90 -17.54 5.89
N GLN A 153 6.07 -18.55 6.17
CA GLN A 153 6.44 -19.95 6.02
C GLN A 153 6.63 -20.35 4.55
N LEU A 154 5.88 -19.76 3.63
CA LEU A 154 5.99 -20.01 2.19
C LEU A 154 7.26 -19.40 1.58
N ARG A 155 7.75 -18.28 2.12
CA ARG A 155 8.92 -17.53 1.61
C ARG A 155 10.14 -18.38 1.22
N PRO A 156 10.66 -19.30 2.07
CA PRO A 156 11.86 -20.08 1.76
C PRO A 156 11.66 -21.10 0.63
N HIS A 157 10.42 -21.43 0.27
CA HIS A 157 10.10 -22.44 -0.73
C HIS A 157 9.89 -21.87 -2.13
N LEU A 158 9.98 -20.55 -2.31
CA LEU A 158 9.69 -19.88 -3.58
C LEU A 158 10.93 -19.24 -4.21
N PRO A 159 11.05 -19.29 -5.56
CA PRO A 159 12.04 -18.50 -6.28
C PRO A 159 11.94 -17.01 -5.91
N PRO A 160 13.06 -16.30 -5.68
CA PRO A 160 13.04 -14.91 -5.23
C PRO A 160 12.21 -13.98 -6.12
N ALA A 161 12.27 -14.16 -7.45
CA ALA A 161 11.51 -13.36 -8.40
C ALA A 161 9.99 -13.58 -8.29
N LEU A 162 9.56 -14.83 -8.07
CA LEU A 162 8.14 -15.16 -7.87
C LEU A 162 7.63 -14.57 -6.55
N TRP A 163 8.40 -14.74 -5.47
CA TRP A 163 8.09 -14.14 -4.17
C TRP A 163 7.91 -12.62 -4.28
N ALA A 164 8.90 -11.94 -4.84
CA ALA A 164 8.92 -10.47 -4.96
C ALA A 164 7.71 -9.95 -5.76
N ARG A 165 7.28 -10.68 -6.79
CA ARG A 165 6.16 -10.27 -7.64
C ARG A 165 4.80 -10.59 -7.03
N ARG A 166 4.61 -11.76 -6.43
CA ARG A 166 3.28 -12.28 -6.07
C ARG A 166 2.92 -12.10 -4.59
N TYR A 167 3.89 -12.26 -3.69
CA TYR A 167 3.61 -12.47 -2.27
C TYR A 167 4.24 -11.41 -1.34
N ALA A 168 5.42 -10.89 -1.68
CA ALA A 168 6.06 -9.85 -0.86
C ALA A 168 5.15 -8.62 -0.66
N PRO A 169 4.51 -8.05 -1.70
CA PRO A 169 3.62 -6.91 -1.52
C PRO A 169 2.42 -7.24 -0.63
N ARG A 170 1.91 -8.48 -0.70
CA ARG A 170 0.76 -8.96 0.10
C ARG A 170 1.12 -9.06 1.56
N LEU A 171 2.29 -9.59 1.87
CA LEU A 171 2.81 -9.65 3.24
C LEU A 171 2.98 -8.24 3.81
N ASP A 172 3.53 -7.31 3.03
CA ASP A 172 3.71 -5.92 3.45
C ASP A 172 2.35 -5.25 3.73
N GLN A 173 1.35 -5.45 2.86
CA GLN A 173 -0.01 -4.93 3.05
C GLN A 173 -0.71 -5.51 4.29
N LEU A 174 -0.57 -6.82 4.53
CA LEU A 174 -1.14 -7.45 5.72
C LEU A 174 -0.48 -6.93 7.00
N ARG A 175 0.85 -6.79 7.00
CA ARG A 175 1.57 -6.16 8.12
C ARG A 175 1.10 -4.73 8.33
N ASP A 176 0.89 -3.99 7.24
CA ASP A 176 0.39 -2.64 7.32
C ASP A 176 -1.01 -2.56 7.97
N ILE A 177 -1.92 -3.44 7.56
CA ILE A 177 -3.24 -3.60 8.19
C ILE A 177 -3.10 -3.86 9.70
N THR A 178 -2.17 -4.74 10.11
CA THR A 178 -1.98 -5.06 11.54
C THR A 178 -1.52 -3.84 12.36
N THR A 179 -0.86 -2.85 11.75
CA THR A 179 -0.48 -1.61 12.46
C THR A 179 -1.67 -0.75 12.87
N GLY A 180 -2.85 -0.98 12.28
CA GLY A 180 -4.10 -0.32 12.64
C GLY A 180 -4.77 -0.83 13.93
N PHE A 181 -4.22 -1.89 14.54
CA PHE A 181 -4.79 -2.53 15.73
C PHE A 181 -3.87 -2.38 16.95
N GLN A 182 -4.47 -2.35 18.13
CA GLN A 182 -3.74 -2.32 19.41
C GLN A 182 -3.09 -3.68 19.70
N PRO A 183 -1.96 -3.71 20.44
CA PRO A 183 -1.29 -4.96 20.81
C PRO A 183 -2.21 -5.99 21.48
N ALA A 184 -3.11 -5.55 22.37
CA ALA A 184 -4.07 -6.43 23.04
C ALA A 184 -5.12 -7.02 22.07
N GLU A 185 -5.47 -6.31 21.00
CA GLU A 185 -6.36 -6.83 19.94
C GLU A 185 -5.63 -7.88 19.11
N ILE A 186 -4.36 -7.64 18.79
CA ILE A 186 -3.51 -8.59 18.08
C ILE A 186 -3.33 -9.87 18.90
N ASP A 187 -3.00 -9.76 20.19
CA ASP A 187 -2.80 -10.94 21.05
C ASP A 187 -4.08 -11.77 21.20
N ARG A 188 -5.23 -11.11 21.36
CA ARG A 188 -6.54 -11.78 21.36
C ARG A 188 -6.83 -12.45 20.02
N ALA A 189 -6.54 -11.79 18.90
CA ALA A 189 -6.77 -12.34 17.58
C ALA A 189 -5.86 -13.54 17.29
N LYS A 190 -4.60 -13.52 17.73
CA LYS A 190 -3.67 -14.67 17.66
C LYS A 190 -4.23 -15.87 18.41
N ALA A 191 -4.77 -15.66 19.62
CA ALA A 191 -5.40 -16.74 20.40
C ALA A 191 -6.68 -17.28 19.74
N GLY A 192 -7.33 -16.50 18.88
CA GLY A 192 -8.53 -16.87 18.13
C GLY A 192 -8.27 -17.48 16.75
N ILE A 193 -7.02 -17.77 16.37
CA ILE A 193 -6.71 -18.42 15.09
C ILE A 193 -7.15 -19.88 15.15
N THR A 194 -8.05 -20.28 14.24
CA THR A 194 -8.57 -21.65 14.11
C THR A 194 -7.95 -22.39 12.93
N ASP A 195 -8.12 -23.72 12.90
CA ASP A 195 -7.75 -24.55 11.75
C ASP A 195 -8.54 -24.17 10.48
N GLU A 196 -9.77 -23.69 10.64
CA GLU A 196 -10.56 -23.18 9.52
C GLU A 196 -9.89 -21.95 8.87
N HIS A 197 -9.36 -21.01 9.66
CA HIS A 197 -8.57 -19.90 9.12
C HIS A 197 -7.37 -20.43 8.33
N ARG A 198 -6.61 -21.37 8.90
CA ARG A 198 -5.43 -21.94 8.25
C ARG A 198 -5.78 -22.65 6.94
N HIS A 199 -6.87 -23.41 6.91
CA HIS A 199 -7.37 -24.08 5.72
C HIS A 199 -7.76 -23.09 4.62
N ARG A 200 -8.55 -22.06 4.97
CA ARG A 200 -8.94 -21.01 4.02
C ARG A 200 -7.74 -20.27 3.43
N ILE A 201 -6.72 -19.99 4.25
CA ILE A 201 -5.47 -19.39 3.77
C ILE A 201 -4.72 -20.31 2.82
N ASN A 202 -4.65 -21.62 3.13
CA ASN A 202 -4.03 -22.57 2.23
C ASN A 202 -4.75 -22.61 0.86
N ASP A 203 -6.08 -22.66 0.87
CA ASP A 203 -6.90 -22.62 -0.36
C ASP A 203 -6.67 -21.35 -1.18
N LEU A 204 -6.56 -20.20 -0.50
CA LEU A 204 -6.25 -18.92 -1.12
C LEU A 204 -4.86 -18.94 -1.79
N LEU A 205 -3.85 -19.43 -1.10
CA LEU A 205 -2.46 -19.43 -1.59
C LEU A 205 -2.25 -20.42 -2.74
N GLU A 206 -2.98 -21.53 -2.73
CA GLU A 206 -3.05 -22.50 -3.83
C GLU A 206 -3.90 -22.03 -5.02
N GLY A 207 -4.65 -20.94 -4.87
CA GLY A 207 -5.49 -20.37 -5.93
C GLY A 207 -6.78 -21.15 -6.19
N ARG A 208 -7.29 -21.92 -5.21
CA ARG A 208 -8.50 -22.76 -5.36
C ARG A 208 -9.78 -21.96 -5.64
N TRP A 209 -9.77 -20.65 -5.39
CA TRP A 209 -10.90 -19.74 -5.63
C TRP A 209 -10.67 -18.72 -6.74
N GLU A 210 -9.58 -18.87 -7.53
CA GLU A 210 -9.40 -18.04 -8.71
C GLU A 210 -10.36 -18.52 -9.81
N VAL A 211 -11.28 -17.64 -10.23
CA VAL A 211 -12.19 -17.90 -11.36
C VAL A 211 -11.33 -17.92 -12.63
N ARG A 212 -11.35 -19.05 -13.34
CA ARG A 212 -10.53 -19.29 -14.52
C ARG A 212 -11.19 -18.78 -15.79
#